data_AF-A0A2V8J1K4-F1
#
_entry.id   AF-A0A2V8J1K4-F1
#
_cell.length_a   1.000
_cell.length_b   1.000
_cell.length_c   1.000
_cell.angle_alpha   90.00
_cell.angle_beta   90.00
_cell.angle_gamma   90.00
#
_symmetry.space_group_name_H-M   'P 1'
#
loop_
_entity.id
_entity.type
_entity.pdbx_description
1 polymer ?
#
loop_
_entity_poly.entity_id
_entity_poly.type
_entity_poly.pdbx_seq_one_letter_code
_entity_poly.pdbx_strand_id
1 'polypeptide(L)'
;MASGERRDYLERAAGAFEPVSEMLDSGRCEPLKAAVHGVLLVTVSVCAAYNAAAWLKRRQSHLAINAIIYSAAVWWERCHIARHLAACPAVEPKASPQDDLSDAA
;
A
#
# COMPACT_ATOMS: atom_id res chain seq x y z
N MET A 1 4.51 47.18 -8.05
CA MET A 1 3.62 46.62 -7.01
C MET A 1 3.04 45.25 -7.38
N ALA A 2 2.62 45.00 -8.62
CA ALA A 2 2.02 43.71 -9.06
C ALA A 2 2.94 42.45 -9.05
N SER A 3 4.24 42.59 -8.76
CA SER A 3 5.20 41.47 -8.69
C SER A 3 5.23 40.82 -7.30
N GLY A 4 4.96 41.60 -6.25
CA GLY A 4 4.91 41.11 -4.87
C GLY A 4 3.68 40.24 -4.62
N GLU A 5 2.49 40.73 -4.99
CA GLU A 5 1.25 39.94 -4.87
C GLU A 5 1.33 38.61 -5.62
N ARG A 6 1.94 38.61 -6.82
CA ARG A 6 2.08 37.37 -7.60
C ARG A 6 2.99 36.35 -6.92
N ARG A 7 4.04 36.81 -6.22
CA ARG A 7 4.90 35.92 -5.40
C ARG A 7 4.15 35.38 -4.19
N ASP A 8 3.40 36.24 -3.49
CA ASP A 8 2.60 35.83 -2.34
C ASP A 8 1.50 34.83 -2.71
N TYR A 9 0.86 35.00 -3.87
CA TYR A 9 -0.11 34.02 -4.39
C TYR A 9 0.54 32.67 -4.69
N LEU A 10 1.74 32.66 -5.27
CA LEU A 10 2.46 31.42 -5.59
C LEU A 10 2.96 30.70 -4.33
N GLU A 11 3.49 31.42 -3.34
CA GLU A 11 3.90 30.83 -2.06
C GLU A 11 2.70 30.30 -1.26
N ARG A 12 1.57 31.00 -1.29
CA ARG A 12 0.33 30.55 -0.63
C ARG A 12 -0.31 29.35 -1.33
N ALA A 13 -0.24 29.28 -2.66
CA ALA A 13 -0.68 28.12 -3.43
C ALA A 13 0.26 26.92 -3.23
N ALA A 14 1.57 27.14 -3.08
CA ALA A 14 2.53 26.10 -2.77
C ALA A 14 2.29 25.52 -1.35
N GLY A 15 2.03 26.36 -0.35
CA GLY A 15 1.67 25.91 1.00
C GLY A 15 0.29 25.22 1.10
N ALA A 16 -0.59 25.40 0.13
CA ALA A 16 -1.89 24.72 0.08
C ALA A 16 -1.80 23.27 -0.41
N PHE A 17 -0.67 22.87 -1.00
CA PHE A 17 -0.34 21.51 -1.41
C PHE A 17 0.80 20.91 -0.57
N GLU A 18 0.92 21.31 0.70
CA GLU A 18 1.69 20.55 1.68
C GLU A 18 1.18 19.10 1.68
N PRO A 19 2.04 18.09 1.44
CA PRO A 19 1.62 16.70 1.42
C PRO A 19 1.00 16.36 2.77
N VAL A 20 -0.23 15.84 2.74
CA VAL A 20 -1.08 15.59 3.91
C VAL A 20 -0.38 14.71 4.97
N SER A 21 0.65 13.93 4.57
CA SER A 21 1.56 13.25 5.49
C SER A 21 2.78 12.70 4.74
N GLU A 22 3.98 12.80 5.33
CA GLU A 22 5.20 12.08 4.88
C GLU A 22 4.99 10.56 4.77
N MET A 23 3.96 10.01 5.45
CA MET A 23 3.58 8.60 5.35
C MET A 23 3.22 8.18 3.91
N LEU A 24 2.72 9.11 3.08
CA LEU A 24 2.33 8.82 1.71
C LEU A 24 3.52 8.79 0.74
N ASP A 25 4.68 9.32 1.15
CA ASP A 25 5.87 9.39 0.29
C ASP A 25 6.44 8.00 0.01
N SER A 26 6.78 7.76 -1.26
CA SER A 26 7.41 6.51 -1.71
C SER A 26 8.68 6.21 -0.90
N GLY A 27 8.77 4.99 -0.35
CA GLY A 27 9.89 4.57 0.49
C GLY A 27 9.69 4.83 1.98
N ARG A 28 8.65 5.57 2.39
CA ARG A 28 8.27 5.77 3.79
C ARG A 28 7.06 4.91 4.15
N CYS A 29 7.07 4.33 5.36
CA CYS A 29 5.96 3.50 5.87
C CYS A 29 5.56 2.35 4.94
N GLU A 30 6.49 1.83 4.12
CA GLU A 30 6.24 0.76 3.15
C GLU A 30 5.63 -0.52 3.79
N PRO A 31 6.05 -0.97 5.00
CA PRO A 31 5.37 -2.08 5.66
C PRO A 31 3.90 -1.80 6.00
N LEU A 32 3.58 -0.55 6.39
CA LEU A 32 2.21 -0.15 6.69
C LEU A 32 1.37 -0.10 5.41
N LYS A 33 1.90 0.47 4.33
CA LYS A 33 1.25 0.45 3.01
C LYS A 33 1.00 -0.98 2.54
N ALA A 34 1.98 -1.87 2.69
CA ALA A 34 1.83 -3.29 2.40
C ALA A 34 0.72 -3.94 3.25
N ALA A 35 0.64 -3.62 4.55
CA ALA A 35 -0.40 -4.14 5.43
C ALA A 35 -1.80 -3.66 5.02
N VAL A 36 -1.96 -2.38 4.67
CA VAL A 36 -3.22 -1.82 4.17
C VAL A 36 -3.66 -2.52 2.88
N HIS A 37 -2.74 -2.68 1.92
CA HIS A 37 -2.99 -3.46 0.71
C HIS A 37 -3.27 -4.94 1.01
N GLY A 38 -2.68 -5.50 2.06
CA GLY A 38 -2.98 -6.85 2.54
C GLY A 38 -4.42 -7.01 3.01
N VAL A 39 -4.93 -6.07 3.80
CA VAL A 39 -6.35 -6.05 4.23
C VAL A 39 -7.27 -5.90 3.02
N LEU A 40 -6.90 -5.01 2.08
CA LEU A 40 -7.67 -4.81 0.86
C LEU A 40 -7.68 -6.08 -0.01
N LEU A 41 -6.54 -6.75 -0.17
CA LEU A 41 -6.39 -8.02 -0.89
C LEU A 41 -7.34 -9.09 -0.34
N VAL A 42 -7.39 -9.28 0.99
CA VAL A 42 -8.32 -10.23 1.62
C VAL A 42 -9.77 -9.87 1.28
N THR A 43 -10.11 -8.59 1.41
CA THR A 43 -11.47 -8.09 1.14
C THR A 43 -11.89 -8.35 -0.31
N VAL A 44 -11.07 -7.97 -1.29
CA VAL A 44 -11.40 -8.18 -2.70
C VAL A 44 -11.39 -9.66 -3.10
N SER A 45 -10.59 -10.49 -2.43
CA SER A 45 -10.60 -11.95 -2.63
C SER A 45 -11.92 -12.57 -2.20
N VAL A 46 -12.45 -12.16 -1.04
CA VAL A 46 -13.78 -12.60 -0.58
C VAL A 46 -14.87 -12.14 -1.55
N CYS A 47 -14.81 -10.89 -2.01
CA CYS A 47 -15.75 -10.37 -3.01
C CYS A 47 -15.69 -11.17 -4.33
N ALA A 48 -14.50 -11.50 -4.82
CA ALA A 48 -14.32 -12.31 -6.02
C ALA A 48 -14.94 -13.70 -5.85
N ALA A 49 -14.61 -14.39 -4.76
CA ALA A 49 -15.09 -15.73 -4.46
C ALA A 49 -16.63 -15.77 -4.33
N TYR A 50 -17.20 -14.81 -3.60
CA TYR A 50 -18.65 -14.69 -3.44
C TYR A 50 -19.36 -14.47 -4.79
N ASN A 51 -18.90 -13.49 -5.59
CA ASN A 51 -19.52 -13.19 -6.87
C ASN A 51 -19.37 -14.35 -7.86
N ALA A 52 -18.23 -15.04 -7.87
CA ALA A 52 -18.02 -16.23 -8.68
C ALA A 52 -18.99 -17.36 -8.28
N ALA A 53 -19.11 -17.66 -6.99
CA ALA A 53 -20.05 -18.67 -6.49
C ALA A 53 -21.51 -18.31 -6.81
N ALA A 54 -21.89 -17.04 -6.64
CA ALA A 54 -23.22 -16.56 -6.98
C ALA A 54 -23.49 -16.64 -8.50
N TRP A 55 -22.49 -16.34 -9.33
CA TRP A 55 -22.59 -16.49 -10.79
C TRP A 55 -22.76 -17.96 -11.20
N LEU A 56 -22.01 -18.89 -10.60
CA LEU A 56 -22.16 -20.32 -10.89
C LEU A 56 -23.59 -20.82 -10.63
N LYS A 57 -24.24 -20.27 -9.60
CA LYS A 57 -25.64 -20.61 -9.24
C LYS A 57 -26.69 -19.90 -10.09
N ARG A 58 -26.54 -18.59 -10.34
CA ARG A 58 -27.59 -17.75 -10.95
C ARG A 58 -27.38 -17.41 -12.42
N ARG A 59 -26.15 -17.58 -12.93
CA ARG A 59 -25.71 -17.27 -14.30
C ARG A 59 -26.00 -15.83 -14.76
N GLN A 60 -26.13 -14.89 -13.84
CA GLN A 60 -26.35 -13.47 -14.15
C GLN A 60 -25.06 -12.79 -14.58
N SER A 61 -25.07 -12.07 -15.69
CA SER A 61 -23.86 -11.47 -16.28
C SER A 61 -23.16 -10.45 -15.38
N HIS A 62 -23.91 -9.67 -14.59
CA HIS A 62 -23.29 -8.69 -13.67
C HIS A 62 -22.44 -9.37 -12.58
N LEU A 63 -22.80 -10.57 -12.13
CA LEU A 63 -22.01 -11.33 -11.16
C LEU A 63 -20.70 -11.84 -11.78
N ALA A 64 -20.74 -12.26 -13.05
CA ALA A 64 -19.53 -12.63 -13.79
C ALA A 64 -18.59 -11.43 -13.95
N ILE A 65 -19.13 -10.28 -14.34
CA ILE A 65 -18.35 -9.03 -14.50
C ILE A 65 -17.72 -8.65 -13.15
N ASN A 66 -18.48 -8.66 -12.06
CA ASN A 66 -17.95 -8.40 -10.73
C ASN A 66 -16.83 -9.38 -10.36
N ALA A 67 -17.03 -10.68 -10.60
CA ALA A 67 -16.00 -11.68 -10.32
C ALA A 67 -14.70 -11.42 -11.09
N ILE A 68 -14.78 -11.02 -12.37
CA ILE A 68 -13.61 -10.66 -13.18
C ILE A 68 -12.92 -9.41 -12.62
N ILE A 69 -13.69 -8.34 -12.34
CA ILE A 69 -13.14 -7.08 -11.81
C ILE A 69 -12.45 -7.32 -10.46
N TYR A 70 -13.10 -8.03 -9.53
CA TYR A 70 -12.49 -8.32 -8.24
C TYR A 70 -11.28 -9.26 -8.37
N SER A 71 -11.28 -10.19 -9.31
CA SER A 71 -10.10 -11.03 -9.58
C SER A 71 -8.93 -10.22 -10.14
N ALA A 72 -9.19 -9.24 -11.01
CA ALA A 72 -8.18 -8.30 -11.48
C ALA A 72 -7.64 -7.44 -10.32
N ALA A 73 -8.51 -6.99 -9.41
CA ALA A 73 -8.10 -6.28 -8.20
C ALA A 73 -7.21 -7.15 -7.30
N VAL A 74 -7.53 -8.44 -7.11
CA VAL A 74 -6.67 -9.39 -6.38
C VAL A 74 -5.26 -9.43 -6.98
N TRP A 75 -5.15 -9.52 -8.30
CA TRP A 75 -3.85 -9.50 -8.98
C TRP A 75 -3.11 -8.18 -8.75
N TRP A 76 -3.80 -7.05 -8.88
CA TRP A 76 -3.24 -5.72 -8.70
C TRP A 76 -2.71 -5.49 -7.27
N GLU A 77 -3.49 -5.87 -6.26
CA GLU A 77 -3.11 -5.75 -4.85
C GLU A 77 -1.88 -6.61 -4.52
N ARG A 78 -1.77 -7.81 -5.10
CA ARG A 78 -0.55 -8.64 -4.96
C ARG A 78 0.68 -7.94 -5.52
N CYS A 79 0.56 -7.27 -6.66
CA CYS A 79 1.65 -6.47 -7.23
C CYS A 79 2.04 -5.29 -6.31
N HIS A 80 1.06 -4.62 -5.70
CA HIS A 80 1.32 -3.54 -4.74
C HIS A 80 2.06 -4.03 -3.50
N ILE A 81 1.59 -5.11 -2.89
CA ILE A 81 2.25 -5.71 -1.72
C ILE A 81 3.68 -6.11 -2.05
N ALA A 82 3.90 -6.80 -3.18
CA ALA A 82 5.24 -7.22 -3.61
C ALA A 82 6.17 -6.01 -3.80
N ARG A 83 5.68 -4.91 -4.38
CA ARG A 83 6.44 -3.67 -4.55
C ARG A 83 6.82 -3.03 -3.21
N HIS A 84 5.86 -2.90 -2.29
CA HIS A 84 6.11 -2.30 -0.98
C HIS A 84 7.08 -3.16 -0.14
N LEU A 85 6.94 -4.49 -0.18
CA LEU A 85 7.87 -5.39 0.51
C LEU A 85 9.27 -5.35 -0.09
N ALA A 86 9.40 -5.23 -1.42
CA ALA A 86 10.69 -5.06 -2.09
C ALA A 86 11.36 -3.71 -1.77
N ALA A 87 10.58 -2.69 -1.42
CA ALA A 87 11.08 -1.39 -0.98
C ALA A 87 11.45 -1.35 0.52
N CYS A 88 11.14 -2.40 1.29
CA CYS A 88 11.54 -2.50 2.68
C CYS A 88 13.04 -2.84 2.80
N PRO A 89 13.79 -2.21 3.71
CA PRO A 89 15.17 -2.60 3.95
C PRO A 89 15.23 -4.04 4.47
N ALA A 90 16.26 -4.78 4.06
CA ALA A 90 16.53 -6.10 4.63
C ALA A 90 16.79 -5.96 6.13
N VAL A 91 16.09 -6.74 6.94
CA VAL A 91 16.44 -6.86 8.36
C VAL A 91 17.70 -7.70 8.41
N GLU A 92 18.85 -7.08 8.69
CA GLU A 92 20.06 -7.85 9.00
C GLU A 92 19.76 -8.72 10.24
N PRO A 93 20.08 -10.02 10.20
CA PRO A 93 20.01 -10.86 11.38
C PRO A 93 20.87 -10.24 12.48
N LYS A 94 20.25 -9.89 13.61
CA LYS A 94 20.98 -9.38 14.78
C LYS A 94 22.06 -10.41 15.13
N ALA A 95 23.33 -9.99 15.13
CA ALA A 95 24.46 -10.85 15.49
C ALA A 95 24.15 -11.57 16.81
N SER A 96 24.43 -12.88 16.83
CA SER A 96 24.11 -13.77 17.95
C SER A 96 24.66 -13.20 19.27
N PRO A 97 23.95 -13.35 20.41
CA PRO A 97 24.35 -12.82 21.73
C PRO A 97 25.65 -13.40 22.34
N GLN A 98 26.49 -14.09 21.56
CA GLN A 98 27.67 -14.79 22.09
C GLN A 98 28.89 -13.88 22.34
N ASP A 99 28.90 -12.65 21.81
CA ASP A 99 30.04 -11.74 22.00
C ASP A 99 30.01 -10.97 23.35
N ASP A 100 28.89 -10.99 24.10
CA ASP A 100 28.75 -10.26 25.38
C ASP A 100 29.23 -11.05 26.62
N LEU A 101 29.75 -12.27 26.45
CA LEU A 101 30.19 -13.14 27.56
C LEU A 101 31.72 -13.16 27.79
N SER A 102 32.51 -12.48 26.95
CA SER A 102 33.98 -12.47 27.07
C SER A 102 34.50 -11.55 28.18
N ASP A 103 33.68 -10.67 28.76
CA ASP A 103 34.10 -9.67 29.74
C ASP A 103 33.90 -10.12 31.21
N ALA A 104 33.47 -11.38 31.42
CA ALA A 104 33.16 -11.93 32.75
C ALA A 104 34.17 -12.99 33.24
N ALA A 105 35.35 -13.09 32.62
CA ALA A 105 36.39 -14.09 32.98
C ALA A 105 37.61 -13.47 33.68
#